data_AF-A0A814FM48-F1
#
_entry.id   AF-A0A814FM48-F1
#
_cell.length_a   1.000
_cell.length_b   1.000
_cell.length_c   1.000
_cell.angle_alpha   90.00
_cell.angle_beta   90.00
_cell.angle_gamma   90.00
#
_symmetry.space_group_name_H-M   'P 1'
#
loop_
_entity.id
_entity.type
_entity.pdbx_description
1 polymer ?
#
loop_
_entity_poly.entity_id
_entity_poly.type
_entity_poly.pdbx_seq_one_letter_code
_entity_poly.pdbx_strand_id
1 'polypeptide(L)'
;MKTANMSNNQKQGTTPVITEDPLNVFRFENEWSVGSFDCCEDCRLTMCTYFCWLYMFCTLMSDLKESCCSYICIPFPLIVFRTKMRSNLRIKGSIWRDSLMSMFMPCCTLIQMKTELKNRGLSN
;
A
#
# COMPACT_ATOMS: atom_id res chain seq x y z
N MET A 1 -44.54 -58.45 -13.21
CA MET A 1 -43.10 -58.37 -12.85
C MET A 1 -42.40 -57.69 -14.02
N LYS A 2 -41.76 -56.52 -13.97
CA LYS A 2 -41.21 -55.63 -12.93
C LYS A 2 -41.38 -54.18 -13.43
N THR A 3 -42.04 -53.29 -12.70
CA THR A 3 -41.49 -52.23 -11.81
C THR A 3 -40.70 -51.12 -12.51
N ALA A 4 -41.17 -49.89 -12.28
CA ALA A 4 -40.61 -48.60 -12.68
C ALA A 4 -39.17 -48.37 -12.19
N ASN A 5 -38.45 -47.47 -12.84
CA ASN A 5 -37.71 -46.45 -12.08
C ASN A 5 -37.43 -45.18 -12.89
N MET A 6 -38.03 -44.11 -12.39
CA MET A 6 -37.84 -42.71 -12.73
C MET A 6 -36.60 -42.24 -11.95
N SER A 7 -35.49 -41.95 -12.61
CA SER A 7 -34.32 -41.39 -11.92
C SER A 7 -34.34 -39.87 -12.05
N ASN A 8 -34.88 -39.25 -11.01
CA ASN A 8 -34.63 -37.86 -10.63
C ASN A 8 -33.12 -37.67 -10.48
N ASN A 9 -32.53 -36.71 -11.20
CA ASN A 9 -31.23 -36.16 -10.78
C ASN A 9 -31.38 -34.66 -10.61
N GLN A 10 -31.70 -34.28 -9.38
CA GLN A 10 -31.73 -32.91 -8.90
C GLN A 10 -30.32 -32.33 -8.91
N LYS A 11 -30.24 -31.07 -9.35
CA LYS A 11 -29.09 -30.18 -9.38
C LYS A 11 -28.28 -30.22 -8.07
N GLN A 12 -26.98 -30.49 -8.16
CA GLN A 12 -26.01 -30.01 -7.16
C GLN A 12 -25.36 -28.75 -7.72
N GLY A 13 -25.81 -27.60 -7.20
CA GLY A 13 -25.08 -26.35 -7.36
C GLY A 13 -23.74 -26.50 -6.66
N THR A 14 -22.65 -26.51 -7.42
CA THR A 14 -21.29 -26.51 -6.91
C THR A 14 -21.02 -25.14 -6.29
N THR A 15 -21.23 -24.99 -4.99
CA THR A 15 -20.55 -23.94 -4.23
C THR A 15 -19.05 -24.21 -4.31
N PRO A 16 -18.22 -23.30 -4.85
CA PRO A 16 -16.79 -23.50 -4.85
C PRO A 16 -16.31 -23.54 -3.39
N VAL A 17 -15.70 -24.64 -2.99
CA VAL A 17 -14.91 -24.72 -1.76
C VAL A 17 -13.76 -23.74 -1.96
N ILE A 18 -13.80 -22.60 -1.28
CA ILE A 18 -12.67 -21.66 -1.22
C ILE A 18 -11.60 -22.36 -0.38
N THR A 19 -10.71 -23.11 -1.03
CA THR A 19 -9.42 -23.44 -0.42
C THR A 19 -8.68 -22.11 -0.28
N GLU A 20 -8.70 -21.52 0.90
CA GLU A 20 -7.86 -20.39 1.25
C GLU A 20 -6.40 -20.85 1.10
N ASP A 21 -5.74 -20.45 0.01
CA ASP A 21 -4.30 -20.63 -0.15
C ASP A 21 -3.63 -19.89 1.02
N PRO A 22 -2.88 -20.58 1.90
CA PRO A 22 -2.23 -19.95 3.04
C PRO A 22 -1.29 -18.79 2.63
N LEU A 23 -0.91 -18.70 1.35
CA LEU A 23 -0.11 -17.61 0.80
C LEU A 23 -0.93 -16.37 0.38
N ASN A 24 -2.26 -16.38 0.47
CA ASN A 24 -3.11 -15.24 0.08
C ASN A 24 -2.77 -13.95 0.86
N VAL A 25 -2.24 -14.06 2.08
CA VAL A 25 -1.80 -12.90 2.89
C VAL A 25 -0.72 -12.07 2.18
N PHE A 26 0.13 -12.69 1.37
CA PHE A 26 1.16 -12.02 0.58
C PHE A 26 0.69 -11.62 -0.83
N ARG A 27 -0.61 -11.72 -1.11
CA ARG A 27 -1.17 -11.32 -2.41
C ARG A 27 -1.40 -9.81 -2.44
N PHE A 28 -0.47 -9.11 -3.08
CA PHE A 28 -0.55 -7.68 -3.33
C PHE A 28 -1.15 -7.44 -4.73
N GLU A 29 -2.37 -6.92 -4.78
CA GLU A 29 -3.12 -6.69 -6.04
C GLU A 29 -3.13 -5.22 -6.47
N ASN A 30 -2.94 -4.30 -5.52
CA ASN A 30 -3.04 -2.87 -5.80
C ASN A 30 -1.73 -2.33 -6.37
N GLU A 31 -1.82 -1.25 -7.15
CA GLU A 31 -0.65 -0.48 -7.57
C GLU A 31 -0.65 0.89 -6.89
N TRP A 32 0.48 1.60 -6.98
CA TRP A 32 0.55 2.99 -6.54
C TRP A 32 -0.30 3.82 -7.51
N SER A 33 -1.12 4.73 -6.98
CA SER A 33 -1.93 5.65 -7.80
C SER A 33 -1.06 6.69 -8.52
N VAL A 34 0.14 6.95 -7.99
CA VAL A 34 1.08 7.96 -8.49
C VAL A 34 2.45 7.35 -8.78
N GLY A 35 3.12 7.91 -9.79
CA GLY A 35 4.47 7.51 -10.17
C GLY A 35 5.48 7.83 -9.07
N SER A 36 6.58 7.07 -8.99
CA SER A 36 7.64 7.37 -8.01
C SER A 36 8.46 8.62 -8.32
N PHE A 37 8.30 9.18 -9.53
CA PHE A 37 8.99 10.38 -10.01
C PHE A 37 8.04 11.55 -10.34
N ASP A 38 6.74 11.42 -10.05
CA ASP A 38 5.75 12.51 -10.26
C ASP A 38 6.04 13.76 -9.44
N CYS A 39 6.83 13.63 -8.36
CA CYS A 39 7.33 14.77 -7.58
C CYS A 39 8.00 15.87 -8.43
N CYS A 40 8.58 15.51 -9.57
CA CYS A 40 9.30 16.44 -10.44
C CYS A 40 8.37 17.37 -11.22
N GLU A 41 7.11 16.98 -11.42
CA GLU A 41 6.11 17.82 -12.07
C GLU A 41 5.77 19.03 -11.18
N ASP A 42 5.72 18.81 -9.86
CA ASP A 42 5.52 19.85 -8.86
C ASP A 42 6.83 20.29 -8.20
N CYS A 43 7.74 20.94 -8.96
CA CYS A 43 9.02 21.46 -8.45
C CYS A 43 8.88 22.32 -7.19
N ARG A 44 7.80 23.11 -7.08
CA ARG A 44 7.52 23.93 -5.90
C ARG A 44 7.27 23.07 -4.66
N LEU A 45 6.47 22.01 -4.78
CA LEU A 45 6.18 21.09 -3.68
C LEU A 45 7.44 20.33 -3.26
N THR A 46 8.28 19.94 -4.22
CA THR A 46 9.55 19.27 -3.98
C THR A 46 10.53 20.17 -3.22
N MET A 47 10.67 21.44 -3.60
CA MET A 47 11.49 22.40 -2.85
C MET A 47 10.95 22.64 -1.44
N CYS A 48 9.65 22.87 -1.28
CA CYS A 48 9.04 23.02 0.05
C CYS A 48 9.25 21.78 0.93
N THR A 49 9.16 20.58 0.36
CA THR A 49 9.39 19.32 1.07
C THR A 49 10.85 19.15 1.48
N TYR A 50 11.78 19.62 0.65
CA TYR A 50 13.21 19.61 0.98
C TYR A 50 13.54 20.55 2.14
N PHE A 51 13.04 21.80 2.12
CA PHE A 51 13.28 22.77 3.18
C PHE A 51 12.53 22.46 4.48
N CYS A 52 11.33 21.88 4.39
CA CYS A 52 10.47 21.56 5.53
C CYS A 52 10.27 20.05 5.69
N TRP A 53 11.34 19.28 5.54
CA TRP A 53 11.32 17.82 5.56
C TRP A 53 10.63 17.24 6.80
N LEU A 54 11.06 17.66 7.99
CA LEU A 54 10.53 17.17 9.26
C LEU A 54 9.04 17.44 9.40
N TYR A 55 8.61 18.65 9.04
CA TYR A 55 7.21 19.03 9.09
C TYR A 55 6.36 18.15 8.17
N MET A 56 6.78 17.97 6.91
CA MET A 56 6.08 17.13 5.95
C MET A 56 6.04 15.66 6.39
N PHE A 57 7.12 15.17 6.99
CA PHE A 57 7.16 13.83 7.56
C PHE A 57 6.21 13.70 8.77
N CYS A 58 6.19 14.67 9.68
CA CYS A 58 5.24 14.67 10.79
C CYS A 58 3.79 14.66 10.31
N THR A 59 3.48 15.41 9.25
CA THR A 59 2.13 15.40 8.64
C THR A 59 1.79 14.01 8.10
N LEU A 60 2.71 13.39 7.35
CA LEU A 60 2.52 12.03 6.86
C LEU A 60 2.30 11.03 8.00
N MET A 61 3.07 11.13 9.09
CA MET A 61 2.87 10.29 10.26
C MET A 61 1.49 10.52 10.89
N SER A 62 1.05 11.78 10.97
CA SER A 62 -0.27 12.12 11.49
C SER A 62 -1.39 11.52 10.62
N ASP A 63 -1.24 11.55 9.29
CA ASP A 63 -2.17 10.88 8.35
C ASP A 63 -2.17 9.35 8.56
N LEU A 64 -1.01 8.76 8.88
CA LEU A 64 -0.85 7.34 9.21
C LEU A 64 -1.25 7.00 10.66
N LYS A 65 -1.73 7.97 11.45
CA LYS A 65 -2.04 7.84 12.89
C LYS A 65 -0.85 7.39 13.74
N GLU A 66 0.34 7.85 13.38
CA GLU A 66 1.62 7.58 14.03
C GLU A 66 2.23 8.86 14.64
N SER A 67 3.10 8.70 15.64
CA SER A 67 3.76 9.84 16.27
C SER A 67 4.87 10.43 15.37
N CYS A 68 5.10 11.74 15.42
CA CYS A 68 6.25 12.31 14.71
C CYS A 68 7.61 11.89 15.32
N CYS A 69 7.63 11.52 16.60
CA CYS A 69 8.84 11.01 17.27
C CYS A 69 9.41 9.76 16.57
N SER A 70 8.58 9.03 15.82
CA SER A 70 9.00 7.91 14.99
C SER A 70 10.09 8.27 13.97
N TYR A 71 10.22 9.53 13.55
CA TYR A 71 11.32 9.97 12.69
C TYR A 71 12.69 9.84 13.37
N ILE A 72 12.76 10.13 14.68
CA ILE A 72 14.01 10.19 15.46
C ILE A 72 14.33 8.81 16.06
N CYS A 73 13.30 8.10 16.53
CA CYS A 73 13.48 6.84 17.25
C CYS A 73 13.70 5.63 16.32
N ILE A 74 13.34 5.72 15.04
CA ILE A 74 13.38 4.59 14.11
C ILE A 74 14.47 4.81 13.06
N PRO A 75 15.41 3.87 12.89
CA PRO A 75 16.37 3.93 11.80
C PRO A 75 15.65 3.79 10.45
N PHE A 76 16.02 4.63 9.48
CA PHE A 76 15.44 4.65 8.13
C PHE A 76 13.91 4.73 8.12
N PRO A 77 13.32 5.75 8.76
CA PRO A 77 11.87 5.78 9.01
C PRO A 77 11.07 5.75 7.70
N LEU A 78 11.53 6.42 6.65
CA LEU A 78 10.91 6.37 5.32
C LEU A 78 10.72 4.94 4.78
N ILE A 79 11.74 4.08 4.86
CA ILE A 79 11.68 2.70 4.33
C ILE A 79 10.64 1.92 5.12
N VAL A 80 10.66 2.06 6.44
CA VAL A 80 9.73 1.38 7.36
C VAL A 80 8.29 1.81 7.05
N PHE A 81 8.03 3.11 7.00
CA PHE A 81 6.68 3.62 6.76
C PHE A 81 6.18 3.34 5.34
N ARG A 82 7.05 3.41 4.33
CA ARG A 82 6.70 3.01 2.97
C ARG A 82 6.32 1.54 2.88
N THR A 83 7.11 0.67 3.51
CA THR A 83 6.83 -0.78 3.56
C THR A 83 5.53 -1.05 4.32
N LYS A 84 5.33 -0.39 5.48
CA LYS A 84 4.09 -0.45 6.26
C LYS A 84 2.89 -0.02 5.41
N MET A 85 2.96 1.13 4.73
CA MET A 85 1.89 1.59 3.84
C MET A 85 1.57 0.56 2.75
N ARG A 86 2.59 0.02 2.08
CA ARG A 86 2.39 -0.98 1.02
C ARG A 86 1.76 -2.26 1.55
N SER A 87 2.13 -2.67 2.77
CA SER A 87 1.51 -3.80 3.47
C SER A 87 0.03 -3.54 3.76
N ASN A 88 -0.30 -2.38 4.31
CA ASN A 88 -1.68 -2.03 4.68
C ASN A 88 -2.57 -1.83 3.44
N LEU A 89 -2.04 -1.19 2.40
CA LEU A 89 -2.76 -0.89 1.17
C LEU A 89 -2.70 -2.02 0.14
N ARG A 90 -2.09 -3.17 0.48
CA ARG A 90 -1.85 -4.34 -0.40
C ARG A 90 -1.27 -3.96 -1.76
N ILE A 91 -0.31 -3.03 -1.79
CA ILE A 91 0.33 -2.52 -3.01
C ILE A 91 1.47 -3.46 -3.45
N LYS A 92 1.50 -3.86 -4.72
CA LYS A 92 2.52 -4.75 -5.32
C LYS A 92 3.88 -4.06 -5.48
N GLY A 93 4.96 -4.82 -5.27
CA GLY A 93 6.34 -4.33 -5.32
C GLY A 93 7.24 -5.01 -4.29
N SER A 94 8.51 -4.60 -4.23
CA SER A 94 9.55 -5.24 -3.42
C SER A 94 10.18 -4.26 -2.42
N ILE A 95 10.58 -4.79 -1.25
CA ILE A 95 11.31 -4.03 -0.22
C ILE A 95 12.60 -3.43 -0.81
N TRP A 96 13.28 -4.17 -1.69
CA TRP A 96 14.44 -3.66 -2.41
C TRP A 96 14.17 -2.36 -3.16
N ARG A 97 13.04 -2.28 -3.88
CA ARG A 97 12.65 -1.06 -4.57
C ARG A 97 12.30 0.05 -3.58
N ASP A 98 11.65 -0.29 -2.46
CA ASP A 98 11.30 0.68 -1.43
C ASP A 98 12.55 1.27 -0.76
N SER A 99 13.58 0.47 -0.51
CA SER A 99 14.87 0.92 -0.01
C SER A 99 15.57 1.84 -1.01
N LEU A 100 15.65 1.44 -2.28
CA LEU A 100 16.26 2.26 -3.33
C LEU A 100 15.56 3.62 -3.46
N MET A 101 14.23 3.65 -3.58
CA MET A 101 13.50 4.91 -3.72
C MET A 101 13.65 5.80 -2.49
N SER A 102 13.62 5.23 -1.28
CA SER A 102 13.75 5.99 -0.03
C SER A 102 15.17 6.55 0.17
N MET A 103 16.20 5.85 -0.32
CA MET A 103 17.60 6.29 -0.20
C MET A 103 17.99 7.32 -1.27
N PHE A 104 17.64 7.06 -2.54
CA PHE A 104 18.05 7.92 -3.65
C PHE A 104 17.13 9.13 -3.84
N MET A 105 15.84 9.00 -3.51
CA MET A 105 14.85 10.06 -3.67
C MET A 105 13.88 10.11 -2.49
N PRO A 106 14.36 10.50 -1.30
CA PRO A 106 13.52 10.59 -0.11
C PRO A 106 12.35 11.57 -0.30
N CYS A 107 12.58 12.73 -0.93
CA CYS A 107 11.53 13.74 -1.19
C CYS A 107 10.40 13.22 -2.06
N CYS A 108 10.76 12.57 -3.16
CA CYS A 108 9.76 11.98 -4.05
C CYS A 108 9.01 10.85 -3.39
N THR A 109 9.70 10.02 -2.60
CA THR A 109 9.07 8.97 -1.80
C THR A 109 8.04 9.54 -0.82
N LEU A 110 8.38 10.62 -0.12
CA LEU A 110 7.49 11.27 0.85
C LEU A 110 6.25 11.87 0.17
N ILE A 111 6.45 12.60 -0.94
CA ILE A 111 5.37 13.18 -1.73
C ILE A 111 4.48 12.07 -2.29
N GLN A 112 5.07 11.01 -2.84
CA GLN A 112 4.33 9.85 -3.37
C GLN A 112 3.42 9.25 -2.28
N MET A 113 3.96 9.03 -1.08
CA MET A 113 3.18 8.48 0.04
C MET A 113 2.05 9.41 0.48
N LYS A 114 2.32 10.72 0.60
CA LYS A 114 1.30 11.71 0.99
C LYS A 114 0.19 11.83 -0.04
N THR A 115 0.55 11.89 -1.32
CA THR A 115 -0.42 11.92 -2.42
C THR A 115 -1.24 10.64 -2.48
N GLU A 116 -0.64 9.48 -2.24
CA GLU A 116 -1.38 8.21 -2.15
C GLU A 116 -2.43 8.24 -1.04
N LEU A 117 -2.08 8.73 0.16
CA LEU A 117 -3.04 8.85 1.27
C LEU A 117 -4.15 9.84 0.94
N LYS A 118 -3.82 10.97 0.32
CA LYS A 118 -4.78 11.96 -0.15
C LYS A 118 -5.74 11.38 -1.20
N ASN A 119 -5.22 10.67 -2.20
CA ASN A 119 -6.00 10.05 -3.27
C ASN A 119 -6.95 8.97 -2.73
N ARG A 120 -6.58 8.32 -1.62
CA ARG A 120 -7.40 7.32 -0.93
C ARG A 120 -8.32 7.89 0.15
N GLY A 121 -8.34 9.21 0.36
CA GLY A 121 -9.16 9.86 1.39
C GLY A 121 -8.75 9.52 2.83
N LEU A 122 -7.47 9.18 3.03
CA LEU A 122 -6.88 8.83 4.32
C LEU A 122 -6.10 9.98 4.98
N SER A 123 -5.97 11.12 4.29
CA SER A 123 -5.37 12.34 4.83
C SER A 123 -6.45 13.23 5.43
N ASN A 124 -6.20 13.77 6.64
CA ASN A 124 -7.14 14.65 7.36
C ASN A 124 -6.99 16.13 6.96
#